data_AF-A0A519U6W9-F1
#
_entry.id   AF-A0A519U6W9-F1
#
_cell.length_a   1.000
_cell.length_b   1.000
_cell.length_c   1.000
_cell.angle_alpha   90.00
_cell.angle_beta   90.00
_cell.angle_gamma   90.00
#
_symmetry.space_group_name_H-M   'P 1'
#
loop_
_entity.id
_entity.type
_entity.pdbx_description
1 polymer ?
#
loop_
_entity_poly.entity_id
_entity_poly.type
_entity_poly.pdbx_seq_one_letter_code
_entity_poly.pdbx_strand_id
1 'polypeptide(L)'
;MLIVNKINAYIGLILAVIAITICPMIKVPFKGNWNLYQTDSRLLFISLAIIAITSLCLFVRQLRAFRMLTFVLFAWSLLMAAAVYFKSNHYFNSKFFDKIIAKTISYQWGWIVLLVAGLLLLTSVRKERLKVD
;
A
#
# COMPACT_ATOMS: atom_id res chain seq x y z
N MET A 1 17.00 -5.09 -20.76
CA MET A 1 17.26 -4.07 -19.72
C MET A 1 15.97 -3.79 -18.94
N LEU A 2 16.02 -3.34 -17.68
CA LEU A 2 14.81 -2.83 -16.99
C LEU A 2 14.78 -1.31 -17.16
N ILE A 3 13.63 -0.77 -17.56
CA ILE A 3 13.41 0.67 -17.75
C ILE A 3 12.30 1.09 -16.78
N VAL A 4 12.49 2.24 -16.15
CA VAL A 4 11.47 2.84 -15.27
C VAL A 4 10.80 4.01 -15.97
N ASN A 5 9.47 3.97 -16.02
CA ASN A 5 8.65 5.12 -16.33
C ASN A 5 8.64 6.06 -15.11
N LYS A 6 9.46 7.11 -15.17
CA LYS A 6 9.65 8.08 -14.09
C LYS A 6 8.32 8.69 -13.63
N ILE A 7 7.42 9.01 -14.57
CA ILE A 7 6.13 9.62 -14.26
C ILE A 7 5.31 8.71 -13.35
N ASN A 8 5.12 7.45 -13.76
CA ASN A 8 4.35 6.49 -12.97
C ASN A 8 5.02 6.15 -11.63
N ALA A 9 6.36 6.09 -11.60
CA ALA A 9 7.11 5.82 -10.38
C ALA A 9 6.91 6.94 -9.35
N TYR A 10 7.10 8.21 -9.73
CA TYR A 10 6.95 9.33 -8.81
C TYR A 10 5.50 9.54 -8.37
N ILE A 11 4.55 9.50 -9.32
CA ILE A 11 3.12 9.65 -9.01
C ILE A 11 2.65 8.51 -8.08
N GLY A 12 3.02 7.27 -8.39
CA GLY A 12 2.68 6.12 -7.55
C GLY A 12 3.28 6.20 -6.15
N LEU A 13 4.51 6.69 -6.00
CA LEU A 13 5.18 6.84 -4.72
C LEU A 13 4.52 7.95 -3.87
N ILE A 14 4.25 9.11 -4.48
CA ILE A 14 3.55 10.23 -3.82
C ILE A 14 2.15 9.79 -3.37
N LEU A 15 1.37 9.15 -4.25
CA LEU A 15 0.05 8.61 -3.91
C LEU A 15 0.12 7.60 -2.77
N ALA A 16 1.11 6.71 -2.77
CA ALA A 16 1.26 5.72 -1.71
C ALA A 16 1.61 6.38 -0.36
N VAL A 17 2.45 7.42 -0.34
CA VAL A 17 2.72 8.19 0.88
C VAL A 17 1.44 8.86 1.39
N ILE A 18 0.71 9.57 0.52
CA ILE A 18 -0.54 10.24 0.86
C ILE A 18 -1.56 9.24 1.41
N ALA A 19 -1.69 8.07 0.78
CA ALA A 19 -2.64 7.05 1.18
C ALA A 19 -2.28 6.38 2.53
N ILE A 20 -0.99 6.31 2.88
CA ILE A 20 -0.54 5.75 4.16
C ILE A 20 -0.63 6.79 5.29
N THR A 21 -0.26 8.05 5.05
CA THR A 21 -0.14 9.06 6.11
C THR A 21 -1.34 10.00 6.21
N ILE A 22 -1.81 10.54 5.10
CA ILE A 22 -2.81 11.62 5.08
C ILE A 22 -4.22 11.06 5.08
N CYS A 23 -4.48 10.03 4.28
CA CYS A 23 -5.77 9.35 4.19
C CYS A 23 -6.39 8.96 5.56
N PRO A 24 -5.66 8.34 6.51
CA PRO A 24 -6.22 8.03 7.83
C PRO A 24 -6.43 9.25 8.74
N MET A 25 -5.82 10.40 8.43
CA MET A 25 -5.92 11.63 9.23
C MET A 25 -7.03 12.57 8.75
N ILE A 26 -7.47 12.45 7.50
CA ILE A 26 -8.59 13.22 6.97
C ILE A 26 -9.90 12.63 7.50
N LYS A 27 -10.68 13.43 8.23
CA LYS A 27 -12.09 13.12 8.51
C LYS A 27 -12.82 12.99 7.17
N VAL A 28 -13.23 11.78 6.84
CA VAL A 28 -14.01 11.48 5.63
C VAL A 28 -15.31 12.31 5.59
N PRO A 29 -15.75 12.77 4.40
CA PRO A 29 -17.08 13.36 4.23
C PRO A 29 -18.21 12.32 4.43
N PHE A 30 -17.94 11.03 4.25
CA PHE A 30 -18.88 9.94 4.51
C PHE A 30 -18.56 9.27 5.85
N LYS A 31 -19.51 9.32 6.81
CA LYS A 31 -19.34 8.80 8.18
C LYS A 31 -18.89 7.33 8.18
N GLY A 32 -17.64 7.12 8.55
CA GLY A 32 -17.03 5.83 8.87
C GLY A 32 -15.70 6.12 9.58
N ASN A 33 -15.25 5.22 10.44
CA ASN A 33 -14.02 5.43 11.19
C ASN A 33 -12.89 4.60 10.51
N TRP A 34 -11.93 5.32 9.92
CA TRP A 34 -10.85 4.79 9.09
C TRP A 34 -9.65 4.38 9.92
N ASN A 35 -9.89 3.82 11.09
CA ASN A 35 -8.85 3.85 12.10
C ASN A 35 -7.87 2.68 12.03
N LEU A 36 -7.51 2.18 10.84
CA LEU A 36 -6.50 1.11 10.74
C LEU A 36 -5.20 1.49 11.44
N TYR A 37 -4.75 2.72 11.22
CA TYR A 37 -3.43 3.15 11.62
C TYR A 37 -3.36 3.84 12.99
N GLN A 38 -4.47 4.34 13.55
CA GLN A 38 -4.50 4.73 14.98
C GLN A 38 -5.00 3.57 15.87
N THR A 39 -5.64 2.52 15.33
CA THR A 39 -5.97 1.30 16.09
C THR A 39 -4.76 0.36 16.24
N ASP A 40 -3.84 0.31 15.26
CA ASP A 40 -2.58 -0.42 15.39
C ASP A 40 -1.41 0.30 14.71
N SER A 41 -0.58 0.96 15.51
CA SER A 41 0.59 1.71 15.04
C SER A 41 1.61 0.82 14.32
N ARG A 42 1.63 -0.50 14.60
CA ARG A 42 2.59 -1.43 13.98
C ARG A 42 2.35 -1.55 12.49
N LEU A 43 1.09 -1.63 12.07
CA LEU A 43 0.68 -1.67 10.66
C LEU A 43 1.13 -0.41 9.92
N LEU A 44 1.03 0.76 10.57
CA LEU A 44 1.52 2.04 10.00
C LEU A 44 3.03 2.00 9.81
N PHE A 45 3.78 1.60 10.84
CA PHE A 45 5.25 1.56 10.77
C PHE A 45 5.76 0.57 9.72
N ILE A 46 5.12 -0.59 9.58
CA ILE A 46 5.48 -1.58 8.54
C ILE A 46 5.23 -0.99 7.14
N SER A 47 4.06 -0.38 6.91
CA SER A 47 3.75 0.25 5.63
C SER A 47 4.73 1.40 5.30
N LEU A 48 5.09 2.21 6.30
CA LEU A 48 6.11 3.27 6.16
C LEU A 48 7.51 2.70 5.89
N ALA A 49 7.88 1.59 6.51
CA ALA A 49 9.16 0.94 6.25
C ALA A 49 9.24 0.41 4.82
N ILE A 50 8.20 -0.27 4.34
CA ILE A 50 8.15 -0.81 2.97
C ILE A 50 8.26 0.33 1.95
N ILE A 51 7.51 1.43 2.12
CA ILE A 51 7.56 2.54 1.17
C ILE A 51 8.89 3.30 1.22
N ALA A 52 9.51 3.43 2.40
CA ALA A 52 10.82 4.05 2.55
C ALA A 52 11.93 3.23 1.87
N ILE A 53 11.92 1.90 2.02
CA ILE A 53 12.87 1.02 1.34
C ILE A 53 12.62 1.05 -0.18
N THR A 54 11.34 1.06 -0.60
CA THR A 54 10.96 1.16 -2.01
C THR A 54 11.47 2.47 -2.63
N SER A 55 11.33 3.60 -1.93
CA SER A 55 11.82 4.89 -2.41
C SER A 55 13.35 4.92 -2.48
N LEU A 56 14.03 4.38 -1.48
CA LEU A 56 15.50 4.25 -1.48
C LEU A 56 15.99 3.43 -2.68
N CYS A 57 15.34 2.30 -3.00
CA CYS A 57 15.70 1.51 -4.18
C CYS A 57 15.52 2.27 -5.50
N LEU A 58 14.54 3.17 -5.60
CA LEU A 58 14.38 4.07 -6.74
C LEU A 58 15.57 5.05 -6.85
N PHE A 59 15.97 5.66 -5.73
CA PHE A 59 17.07 6.64 -5.68
C PHE A 59 18.43 6.02 -5.99
N VAL A 60 18.72 4.83 -5.45
CA VAL A 60 19.97 4.08 -5.71
C VAL A 60 19.97 3.44 -7.11
N ARG A 61 18.91 3.63 -7.91
CA ARG A 61 18.71 3.04 -9.25
C ARG A 61 18.80 1.51 -9.27
N GLN A 62 18.51 0.86 -8.14
CA GLN A 62 18.44 -0.59 -7.99
C GLN A 62 17.10 -1.11 -8.52
N LEU A 63 16.94 -1.10 -9.86
CA LEU A 63 15.64 -1.33 -10.52
C LEU A 63 15.06 -2.74 -10.29
N ARG A 64 15.92 -3.74 -10.07
CA ARG A 64 15.47 -5.11 -9.74
C ARG A 64 14.82 -5.17 -8.35
N ALA A 65 15.48 -4.60 -7.35
CA ALA A 65 14.97 -4.52 -5.98
C ALA A 65 13.70 -3.65 -5.91
N PHE A 66 13.71 -2.50 -6.61
CA PHE A 66 12.54 -1.64 -6.72
C PHE A 66 11.32 -2.40 -7.26
N ARG A 67 11.46 -3.16 -8.35
CA ARG A 67 10.37 -3.97 -8.91
C ARG A 67 9.84 -5.03 -7.94
N MET A 68 10.73 -5.68 -7.18
CA MET A 68 10.33 -6.66 -6.18
C MET A 68 9.53 -5.98 -5.06
N LEU A 69 10.01 -4.83 -4.58
CA LEU A 69 9.38 -4.08 -3.49
C LEU A 69 8.03 -3.48 -3.90
N THR A 70 7.85 -3.05 -5.15
CA THR A 70 6.53 -2.59 -5.62
C THR A 70 5.51 -3.74 -5.62
N PHE A 71 5.94 -4.97 -5.91
CA PHE A 71 5.10 -6.15 -5.76
C PHE A 71 4.80 -6.48 -4.30
N VAL A 72 5.80 -6.39 -3.42
CA VAL A 72 5.61 -6.58 -1.97
C VAL A 72 4.63 -5.54 -1.41
N LEU A 73 4.77 -4.27 -1.78
CA LEU A 73 3.88 -3.19 -1.34
C LEU A 73 2.44 -3.41 -1.84
N PHE A 74 2.28 -3.87 -3.08
CA PHE A 74 0.95 -4.19 -3.60
C PHE A 74 0.33 -5.41 -2.91
N ALA A 75 1.08 -6.50 -2.74
CA ALA A 75 0.62 -7.68 -2.02
C ALA A 75 0.28 -7.35 -0.55
N TRP A 76 1.11 -6.53 0.11
CA TRP A 76 0.86 -6.02 1.45
C TRP A 76 -0.44 -5.21 1.51
N SER A 77 -0.70 -4.34 0.52
CA SER A 77 -1.95 -3.58 0.44
C SER A 77 -3.19 -4.49 0.29
N LEU A 78 -3.10 -5.57 -0.50
CA LEU A 78 -4.16 -6.55 -0.63
C LEU A 78 -4.37 -7.36 0.65
N LEU A 79 -3.28 -7.78 1.31
CA LEU A 79 -3.35 -8.51 2.58
C LEU A 79 -4.02 -7.67 3.66
N MET A 80 -3.66 -6.39 3.79
CA MET A 80 -4.31 -5.51 4.74
C MET A 80 -5.79 -5.30 4.37
N ALA A 81 -6.13 -5.12 3.08
CA ALA A 81 -7.53 -4.99 2.64
C ALA A 81 -8.35 -6.25 2.96
N ALA A 82 -7.80 -7.43 2.73
CA ALA A 82 -8.42 -8.71 3.06
C ALA A 82 -8.62 -8.88 4.57
N ALA A 83 -7.61 -8.52 5.38
CA ALA A 83 -7.72 -8.56 6.84
C ALA A 83 -8.86 -7.68 7.35
N VAL A 84 -9.07 -6.52 6.74
CA VAL A 84 -10.22 -5.64 7.02
C VAL A 84 -11.53 -6.26 6.61
N TYR A 85 -11.60 -6.82 5.40
CA TYR A 85 -12.82 -7.42 4.86
C TYR A 85 -13.28 -8.63 5.69
N PHE A 86 -12.37 -9.54 6.03
CA PHE A 86 -12.70 -10.71 6.85
C PHE A 86 -13.17 -10.31 8.25
N LYS A 87 -12.59 -9.25 8.83
CA LYS A 87 -13.03 -8.73 10.13
C LYS A 87 -14.42 -8.07 10.06
N SER A 88 -14.68 -7.25 9.03
CA SER A 88 -15.98 -6.58 8.85
C SER A 88 -17.14 -7.57 8.66
N ASN A 89 -16.87 -8.79 8.19
CA ASN A 89 -17.87 -9.82 7.99
C ASN A 89 -17.90 -10.87 9.13
N HIS A 90 -17.30 -10.58 10.30
CA HIS A 90 -17.33 -11.41 11.51
C HIS A 90 -16.77 -12.85 11.36
N TYR A 91 -15.91 -13.13 10.37
CA TYR A 91 -15.39 -14.50 10.15
C TYR A 91 -14.39 -14.97 11.21
N PHE A 92 -13.74 -14.05 11.93
CA PHE A 92 -12.79 -14.38 12.99
C PHE A 92 -13.44 -14.26 14.37
N ASN A 93 -14.23 -15.26 14.75
CA ASN A 93 -14.80 -15.38 16.11
C ASN A 93 -13.74 -15.85 17.13
N SER A 94 -12.52 -15.29 17.07
CA SER A 94 -11.38 -15.70 17.89
C SER A 94 -10.83 -14.51 18.69
N LYS A 95 -10.79 -14.68 20.01
CA LYS A 95 -10.41 -13.65 21.00
C LYS A 95 -8.98 -13.09 20.83
N PHE A 96 -8.11 -13.77 20.10
CA PHE A 96 -6.73 -13.36 19.83
C PHE A 96 -6.64 -12.27 18.75
N PHE A 97 -7.31 -12.48 17.61
CA PHE A 97 -7.40 -11.49 16.52
C PHE A 97 -8.27 -10.30 16.90
N ASP A 98 -9.22 -10.50 17.80
CA ASP A 98 -10.00 -9.40 18.36
C ASP A 98 -9.20 -8.46 19.23
N LYS A 99 -8.17 -8.91 19.96
CA LYS A 99 -7.33 -8.01 20.78
C LYS A 99 -6.35 -7.16 19.96
N ILE A 100 -5.86 -7.69 18.84
CA ILE A 100 -4.87 -7.03 17.99
C ILE A 100 -5.54 -6.01 17.04
N ILE A 101 -6.77 -6.30 16.60
CA ILE A 101 -7.45 -5.55 15.53
C ILE A 101 -8.72 -4.84 16.08
N ALA A 102 -8.77 -4.59 17.39
CA ALA A 102 -10.00 -4.56 18.21
C ALA A 102 -11.03 -3.46 17.94
N LYS A 103 -10.71 -2.37 17.24
CA LYS A 103 -11.63 -1.24 17.21
C LYS A 103 -11.65 -0.61 15.84
N THR A 104 -12.71 -0.96 15.10
CA THR A 104 -13.30 -0.12 14.07
C THR A 104 -12.44 0.08 12.83
N ILE A 105 -12.58 -0.86 11.90
CA ILE A 105 -12.03 -0.68 10.57
C ILE A 105 -13.16 -0.81 9.56
N SER A 106 -13.66 0.33 9.08
CA SER A 106 -14.53 0.38 7.91
C SER A 106 -13.69 0.45 6.63
N TYR A 107 -14.15 -0.21 5.57
CA TYR A 107 -13.53 -0.10 4.24
C TYR A 107 -13.80 1.30 3.67
N GLN A 108 -12.76 2.11 3.50
CA GLN A 108 -12.84 3.51 3.05
C GLN A 108 -12.07 3.81 1.77
N TRP A 109 -12.24 5.03 1.27
CA TRP A 109 -11.77 5.52 -0.02
C TRP A 109 -10.26 5.42 -0.25
N GLY A 110 -9.41 5.47 0.78
CA GLY A 110 -7.97 5.36 0.54
C GLY A 110 -7.45 3.94 0.42
N TRP A 111 -8.29 2.91 0.59
CA TRP A 111 -7.97 1.60 0.00
C TRP A 111 -7.90 1.69 -1.52
N ILE A 112 -8.82 2.44 -2.13
CA ILE A 112 -8.80 2.69 -3.57
C ILE A 112 -7.53 3.47 -3.94
N VAL A 113 -7.18 4.50 -3.15
CA VAL A 113 -5.96 5.29 -3.39
C VAL A 113 -4.69 4.43 -3.24
N LEU A 114 -4.59 3.57 -2.21
CA LEU A 114 -3.48 2.64 -2.02
C LEU A 114 -3.36 1.63 -3.18
N LEU A 115 -4.48 1.07 -3.64
CA LEU A 115 -4.50 0.14 -4.77
C LEU A 115 -4.10 0.82 -6.08
N VAL A 116 -4.60 2.03 -6.34
CA VAL A 116 -4.20 2.83 -7.51
C VAL A 116 -2.70 3.16 -7.45
N ALA A 117 -2.19 3.55 -6.28
CA ALA A 117 -0.77 3.80 -6.07
C ALA A 117 0.08 2.55 -6.36
N GLY A 118 -0.34 1.40 -5.85
CA GLY A 118 0.32 0.11 -6.10
C GLY A 118 0.31 -0.29 -7.58
N LEU A 119 -0.79 -0.08 -8.29
CA LEU A 119 -0.88 -0.34 -9.74
C LEU A 119 0.05 0.57 -10.56
N LEU A 120 0.12 1.86 -10.21
CA LEU A 120 1.06 2.79 -10.84
C LEU A 120 2.52 2.40 -10.59
N LEU A 121 2.84 1.98 -9.36
CA LEU A 121 4.17 1.48 -9.01
C LEU A 121 4.52 0.16 -9.73
N LEU A 122 3.57 -0.76 -9.87
CA LEU A 122 3.77 -2.01 -10.62
C LEU A 122 4.00 -1.77 -12.11
N THR A 123 3.22 -0.87 -12.72
CA THR A 123 3.35 -0.53 -14.14
C THR A 123 4.54 0.39 -14.45
N SER A 124 5.18 0.94 -13.42
CA SER A 124 6.33 1.83 -13.57
C SER A 124 7.57 1.11 -14.09
N VAL A 125 7.75 -0.18 -13.80
CA VAL A 125 8.91 -0.95 -14.26
C VAL A 125 8.53 -1.80 -15.48
N ARG A 126 9.18 -1.56 -16.61
CA ARG A 126 9.03 -2.38 -17.82
C ARG A 126 10.33 -3.06 -18.17
N LYS A 127 10.23 -4.29 -18.69
CA LYS A 127 11.36 -4.96 -19.34
C LYS A 127 11.43 -4.41 -20.76
N GLU A 128 12.56 -3.83 -21.12
CA GLU A 128 12.81 -3.42 -22.49
C GLU A 128 12.70 -4.64 -23.40
N ARG A 129 11.78 -4.59 -24.37
CA ARG A 129 11.71 -5.58 -25.44
C ARG A 129 12.79 -5.19 -26.43
N LEU A 130 13.78 -6.06 -26.60
CA LEU A 130 14.75 -5.92 -27.69
C LEU A 130 13.93 -5.91 -28.99
N LYS A 131 13.94 -4.80 -29.71
CA LYS A 131 13.51 -4.80 -31.11
C LYS A 131 14.54 -5.64 -31.86
N VAL A 132 14.12 -6.82 -32.29
CA VAL A 132 14.86 -7.59 -33.28
C VAL A 132 14.30 -7.10 -34.60
N ASP A 133 14.99 -6.12 -35.19
CA ASP A 133 14.77 -5.69 -36.57
C ASP A 133 15.52 -6.63 -37.53
#